data_AF-A0A1D2WR05-F1
#
_entry.id   AF-A0A1D2WR05-F1
#
_cell.length_a   1.000
_cell.length_b   1.000
_cell.length_c   1.000
_cell.angle_alpha   90.00
_cell.angle_beta   90.00
_cell.angle_gamma   90.00
#
_symmetry.space_group_name_H-M   'P 1'
#
loop_
_entity.id
_entity.type
_entity.pdbx_description
1 polymer ?
#
loop_
_entity_poly.entity_id
_entity_poly.type
_entity_poly.pdbx_seq_one_letter_code
_entity_poly.pdbx_strand_id
1 'polypeptide(L)'
;MGVLYINIEKYPQYELYKFTKQLYENKEELIPENCDNRCVFSTIINRCYYSAYLYVSLWLQEVYKFKPLSKEDFGENEFITEHGQVQYELLEVNQYSVRNKLYDLFNLRKKADYDPFYNISEGELDDAMYLMEQIFKTLKI
;
A
#
# COMPACT_ATOMS: atom_id res chain seq x y z
N MET A 1 -3.41 -9.01 26.72
CA MET A 1 -2.91 -7.73 26.23
C MET A 1 -4.07 -7.03 25.54
N GLY A 2 -4.43 -5.82 25.97
CA GLY A 2 -5.54 -5.09 25.37
C GLY A 2 -5.20 -4.72 23.94
N VAL A 3 -6.13 -4.96 23.01
CA VAL A 3 -6.01 -4.52 21.63
C VAL A 3 -6.01 -2.99 21.63
N LEU A 4 -4.89 -2.37 21.28
CA LEU A 4 -4.81 -0.93 21.05
C LEU A 4 -5.51 -0.63 19.72
N TYR A 5 -6.67 0.01 19.81
CA TYR A 5 -7.47 0.43 18.67
C TYR A 5 -6.96 1.76 18.12
N ILE A 6 -6.63 1.80 16.83
CA ILE A 6 -6.30 3.05 16.13
C ILE A 6 -7.56 3.53 15.42
N ASN A 7 -8.07 4.70 15.82
CA ASN A 7 -9.08 5.40 15.04
C ASN A 7 -8.42 6.02 13.80
N ILE A 8 -8.29 5.23 12.74
CA ILE A 8 -7.61 5.63 11.49
C ILE A 8 -8.24 6.87 10.84
N GLU A 9 -9.53 7.13 11.07
CA GLU A 9 -10.24 8.25 10.43
C GLU A 9 -9.71 9.62 10.85
N LYS A 10 -8.91 9.67 11.93
CA LYS A 10 -8.22 10.87 12.40
C LYS A 10 -6.87 11.11 11.72
N TYR A 11 -6.40 10.18 10.88
CA TYR A 11 -5.06 10.22 10.30
C TYR A 11 -5.11 10.50 8.79
N PRO A 12 -4.14 11.25 8.24
CA PRO A 12 -4.07 11.56 6.81
C PRO A 12 -4.07 10.34 5.88
N GLN A 13 -3.59 9.20 6.37
CA GLN A 13 -3.59 7.92 5.66
C GLN A 13 -5.00 7.47 5.26
N TYR A 14 -6.01 7.80 6.07
CA TYR A 14 -7.40 7.50 5.74
C TYR A 14 -7.95 8.38 4.61
N GLU A 15 -7.50 9.63 4.51
CA GLU A 15 -7.83 10.51 3.38
C GLU A 15 -7.23 9.97 2.08
N LEU A 16 -5.99 9.47 2.12
CA LEU A 16 -5.37 8.82 0.95
C LEU A 16 -6.15 7.59 0.49
N TYR A 17 -6.62 6.77 1.43
CA TYR A 17 -7.49 5.63 1.14
C TYR A 17 -8.79 6.06 0.44
N LYS A 18 -9.51 7.03 1.01
CA LYS A 18 -10.77 7.54 0.44
C LYS A 18 -10.56 8.12 -0.97
N PHE A 19 -9.51 8.91 -1.13
CA PHE A 19 -9.19 9.49 -2.44
C PHE A 19 -8.80 8.42 -3.47
N THR A 20 -8.08 7.38 -3.05
CA THR A 20 -7.74 6.25 -3.93
C THR A 20 -8.99 5.52 -4.41
N LYS A 21 -9.98 5.30 -3.52
CA LYS A 21 -11.29 4.74 -3.89
C LYS A 21 -12.04 5.62 -4.89
N GLN A 22 -12.07 6.93 -4.65
CA GLN A 22 -12.69 7.86 -5.58
C GLN A 22 -12.05 7.81 -6.97
N LEU A 23 -10.71 7.75 -7.05
CA LEU A 23 -10.03 7.63 -8.35
C LEU A 23 -10.39 6.33 -9.07
N TYR A 24 -10.54 5.22 -8.34
CA TYR A 24 -10.96 3.95 -8.90
C TYR A 24 -12.42 3.97 -9.39
N GLU A 25 -13.33 4.56 -8.61
CA GLU A 25 -14.74 4.70 -8.97
C GLU A 25 -14.95 5.58 -10.22
N ASN A 26 -14.10 6.59 -10.41
CA ASN A 26 -14.16 7.51 -11.54
C ASN A 26 -13.13 7.20 -12.64
N LYS A 27 -12.51 6.02 -12.63
CA LYS A 27 -11.36 5.70 -13.48
C LYS A 27 -11.62 5.90 -14.98
N GLU A 28 -12.83 5.62 -15.44
CA GLU A 28 -13.24 5.77 -16.84
C GLU A 28 -13.28 7.25 -17.27
N GLU A 29 -13.69 8.14 -16.38
CA GLU A 29 -13.74 9.59 -16.65
C GLU A 29 -12.35 10.24 -16.69
N LEU A 30 -11.35 9.57 -16.08
CA LEU A 30 -9.96 10.05 -16.05
C LEU A 30 -9.17 9.68 -17.31
N ILE A 31 -9.70 8.80 -18.16
CA ILE A 31 -9.05 8.35 -19.38
C ILE A 31 -9.45 9.30 -20.51
N PRO A 32 -8.51 10.06 -21.11
CA PRO A 32 -8.83 10.93 -22.24
C PRO A 32 -9.34 10.12 -23.44
N GLU A 33 -10.22 10.72 -24.24
CA GLU A 33 -10.73 10.07 -25.45
C GLU A 33 -9.59 9.58 -26.35
N ASN A 34 -9.71 8.34 -26.82
CA ASN A 34 -8.73 7.64 -27.68
C ASN A 34 -7.35 7.37 -27.05
N CYS A 35 -7.21 7.51 -25.72
CA CYS A 35 -6.00 7.16 -25.00
C CYS A 35 -6.10 5.78 -24.33
N ASP A 36 -4.95 5.16 -24.13
CA ASP A 36 -4.84 3.92 -23.36
C ASP A 36 -5.03 4.16 -21.85
N ASN A 37 -5.53 3.15 -21.14
CA ASN A 37 -5.88 3.24 -19.72
C ASN A 37 -4.67 3.06 -18.77
N ARG A 38 -3.51 2.63 -19.29
CA ARG A 38 -2.35 2.25 -18.48
C ARG A 38 -1.91 3.35 -17.52
N CYS A 39 -1.86 4.62 -17.95
CA CYS A 39 -1.44 5.71 -17.07
C CYS A 39 -2.36 5.87 -15.85
N VAL A 40 -3.68 5.77 -16.06
CA VAL A 40 -4.68 5.85 -14.99
C VAL A 40 -4.56 4.61 -14.09
N PHE A 41 -4.47 3.42 -14.68
CA PHE A 41 -4.39 2.16 -13.92
C PHE A 41 -3.10 2.08 -13.10
N SER A 42 -1.95 2.43 -13.68
CA SER A 42 -0.67 2.54 -12.97
C SER A 42 -0.78 3.48 -11.77
N THR A 43 -1.39 4.64 -11.97
CA THR A 43 -1.54 5.66 -10.92
C THR A 43 -2.39 5.14 -9.76
N ILE A 44 -3.50 4.46 -10.06
CA ILE A 44 -4.38 3.91 -9.03
C ILE A 44 -3.67 2.76 -8.30
N ILE A 45 -3.01 1.82 -8.99
CA ILE A 45 -2.25 0.73 -8.35
C ILE A 45 -1.16 1.27 -7.43
N ASN A 46 -0.41 2.28 -7.89
CA ASN A 46 0.61 2.96 -7.09
C ASN A 46 0.00 3.54 -5.80
N ARG A 47 -1.16 4.21 -5.91
CA ARG A 47 -1.89 4.77 -4.78
C ARG A 47 -2.48 3.71 -3.85
N CYS A 48 -2.93 2.57 -4.35
CA CYS A 48 -3.35 1.43 -3.53
C CYS A 48 -2.20 0.96 -2.65
N TYR A 49 -1.02 0.78 -3.24
CA TYR A 49 0.18 0.39 -2.50
C TYR A 49 0.56 1.41 -1.43
N TYR A 50 0.70 2.69 -1.78
CA TYR A 50 1.12 3.70 -0.81
C TYR A 50 0.10 3.95 0.29
N SER A 51 -1.20 3.92 -0.02
CA SER A 51 -2.26 4.02 0.99
C SER A 51 -2.18 2.86 1.99
N ALA A 52 -2.01 1.63 1.50
CA ALA A 52 -1.83 0.45 2.35
C ALA A 52 -0.53 0.52 3.15
N TYR A 53 0.59 0.80 2.51
CA TYR A 53 1.91 0.89 3.14
C TYR A 53 1.94 1.92 4.26
N LEU A 54 1.49 3.15 4.01
CA LEU A 54 1.51 4.22 5.01
C LEU A 54 0.59 3.90 6.19
N TYR A 55 -0.55 3.26 5.95
CA TYR A 55 -1.42 2.82 7.03
C TYR A 55 -0.78 1.71 7.87
N VAL A 56 -0.20 0.70 7.22
CA VAL A 56 0.54 -0.37 7.90
C VAL A 56 1.67 0.19 8.75
N SER A 57 2.49 1.11 8.20
CA SER A 57 3.57 1.75 8.94
C SER A 57 3.07 2.52 10.16
N LEU A 58 1.97 3.27 10.01
CA LEU A 58 1.33 3.95 11.14
C LEU A 58 0.85 2.94 12.19
N TRP A 59 0.23 1.84 11.77
CA TRP A 59 -0.27 0.83 12.68
C TRP A 59 0.86 0.17 13.48
N LEU A 60 1.96 -0.19 12.82
CA LEU A 60 3.16 -0.71 13.45
C LEU A 60 3.76 0.30 14.45
N GLN A 61 3.79 1.58 14.09
CA GLN A 61 4.27 2.64 14.97
C GLN A 61 3.40 2.81 16.22
N GLU A 62 2.08 2.81 16.08
CA GLU A 62 1.19 3.04 17.22
C GLU A 62 1.12 1.83 18.16
N VAL A 63 1.04 0.62 17.59
CA VAL A 63 0.82 -0.63 18.36
C VAL A 63 2.14 -1.24 18.86
N TYR A 64 3.18 -1.23 18.03
CA TYR A 64 4.46 -1.91 18.33
C TYR A 64 5.64 -0.95 18.53
N LYS A 65 5.42 0.36 18.39
CA LYS A 65 6.48 1.40 18.48
C LYS A 65 7.59 1.22 17.44
N PHE A 66 7.29 0.51 16.36
CA PHE A 66 8.20 0.32 15.24
C PHE A 66 8.17 1.52 14.30
N LYS A 67 9.34 1.96 13.86
CA LYS A 67 9.50 2.98 12.82
C LYS A 67 10.62 2.54 11.87
N PRO A 68 10.38 2.49 10.54
CA PRO A 68 11.45 2.19 9.61
C PRO A 68 12.52 3.28 9.65
N LEU A 69 13.77 2.86 9.57
CA LEU A 69 14.95 3.73 9.54
C LEU A 69 15.25 4.12 8.10
N SER A 70 15.59 5.39 7.87
CA SER A 70 16.07 5.83 6.56
C SER A 70 17.46 5.27 6.28
N LYS A 71 17.94 5.43 5.05
CA LYS A 71 19.30 5.00 4.66
C LYS A 71 20.39 5.64 5.51
N GLU A 72 20.21 6.91 5.86
CA GLU A 72 21.15 7.67 6.69
C GLU A 72 21.18 7.14 8.13
N ASP A 73 20.05 6.64 8.63
CA ASP A 73 19.89 6.16 10.00
C ASP A 73 20.22 4.66 10.17
N PHE A 74 20.38 3.91 9.08
CA PHE A 74 20.51 2.44 9.09
C PHE A 74 21.87 1.92 9.59
N GLY A 75 22.87 2.81 9.70
CA GLY A 75 24.22 2.47 10.14
C GLY A 75 25.07 1.77 9.07
N GLU A 76 26.05 0.98 9.50
CA GLU A 76 27.08 0.37 8.62
C GLU A 76 26.66 -0.99 8.00
N ASN A 77 25.51 -1.54 8.37
CA ASN A 77 25.01 -2.81 7.84
C ASN A 77 24.47 -2.68 6.41
N GLU A 78 24.30 -3.81 5.72
CA GLU A 78 23.63 -3.84 4.42
C GLU A 78 22.22 -3.22 4.53
N PHE A 79 21.99 -2.15 3.78
CA PHE A 79 20.76 -1.36 3.89
C PHE A 79 19.53 -2.13 3.41
N ILE A 80 18.55 -2.26 4.30
CA ILE A 80 17.21 -2.77 3.97
C ILE A 80 16.30 -1.56 3.75
N THR A 81 15.66 -1.47 2.58
CA THR A 81 14.69 -0.40 2.28
C THR A 81 13.57 -0.31 3.32
N GLU A 82 13.01 0.87 3.54
CA GLU A 82 11.90 1.10 4.47
C GLU A 82 10.68 0.22 4.16
N HIS A 83 10.45 -0.08 2.88
CA HIS A 83 9.43 -1.04 2.43
C HIS A 83 9.75 -2.47 2.90
N GLY A 84 11.01 -2.89 2.79
CA GLY A 84 11.49 -4.19 3.27
C GLY A 84 11.44 -4.30 4.79
N GLN A 85 11.82 -3.24 5.51
CA GLN A 85 11.76 -3.21 6.98
C GLN A 85 10.32 -3.40 7.48
N VAL A 86 9.34 -2.72 6.89
CA VAL A 86 7.91 -2.90 7.23
C VAL A 86 7.44 -4.33 6.95
N GLN A 87 7.91 -4.95 5.86
CA GLN A 87 7.58 -6.35 5.55
C GLN A 87 8.16 -7.33 6.57
N TYR A 88 9.38 -7.09 7.05
CA TYR A 88 10.00 -7.91 8.11
C TYR A 88 9.30 -7.73 9.44
N GLU A 89 8.98 -6.49 9.83
CA GLU A 89 8.29 -6.24 11.09
C GLU A 89 6.92 -6.96 11.14
N LEU A 90 6.17 -6.96 10.03
CA LEU A 90 4.92 -7.72 9.96
C LEU A 90 5.10 -9.22 10.17
N LEU A 91 6.24 -9.81 9.79
CA LEU A 91 6.55 -11.21 10.10
C LEU A 91 6.82 -11.40 11.58
N GLU A 92 7.65 -10.54 12.18
CA GLU A 92 8.00 -10.58 13.60
C GLU A 92 6.75 -10.46 14.49
N VAL A 93 5.80 -9.59 14.13
CA VAL A 93 4.53 -9.42 14.85
C VAL A 93 3.43 -10.40 14.43
N ASN A 94 3.78 -11.45 13.67
CA ASN A 94 2.88 -12.52 13.20
C ASN A 94 1.68 -12.06 12.35
N GLN A 95 1.81 -10.94 11.64
CA GLN A 95 0.80 -10.39 10.71
C GLN A 95 0.99 -10.91 9.28
N TYR A 96 1.14 -12.22 9.13
CA TYR A 96 1.43 -12.89 7.85
C TYR A 96 0.43 -12.56 6.73
N SER A 97 -0.86 -12.48 7.07
CA SER A 97 -1.93 -12.17 6.10
C SER A 97 -1.79 -10.76 5.52
N VAL A 98 -1.46 -9.78 6.36
CA VAL A 98 -1.27 -8.38 5.95
C VAL A 98 0.02 -8.24 5.17
N ARG A 99 1.09 -8.89 5.65
CA ARG A 99 2.40 -8.96 4.99
C ARG A 99 2.27 -9.43 3.55
N ASN A 100 1.60 -10.58 3.33
CA ASN A 100 1.46 -11.15 1.99
C ASN A 100 0.66 -10.22 1.07
N LYS A 101 -0.46 -9.66 1.54
CA LYS A 101 -1.24 -8.70 0.73
C LYS A 101 -0.46 -7.45 0.37
N LEU A 102 0.33 -6.92 1.32
CA LEU A 102 1.16 -5.75 1.08
C LEU A 102 2.30 -6.06 0.11
N TYR A 103 2.84 -7.28 0.17
CA TYR A 103 3.85 -7.77 -0.78
C TYR A 103 3.28 -7.94 -2.19
N ASP A 104 2.06 -8.47 -2.31
CA ASP A 104 1.38 -8.59 -3.60
C ASP A 104 1.09 -7.21 -4.21
N LEU A 105 0.63 -6.25 -3.40
CA LEU A 105 0.51 -4.85 -3.81
C LEU A 105 1.85 -4.24 -4.25
N PHE A 106 2.93 -4.52 -3.54
CA PHE A 106 4.26 -4.05 -3.91
C PHE A 106 4.67 -4.56 -5.29
N ASN A 107 4.39 -5.84 -5.59
CA ASN A 107 4.70 -6.43 -6.89
C ASN A 107 3.85 -5.82 -8.01
N LEU A 108 2.54 -5.62 -7.80
CA LEU A 108 1.67 -4.93 -8.76
C LEU A 108 2.17 -3.50 -9.03
N ARG A 109 2.53 -2.77 -7.96
CA ARG A 109 3.10 -1.42 -8.06
C ARG A 109 4.44 -1.41 -8.81
N LYS A 110 5.30 -2.42 -8.61
CA LYS A 110 6.55 -2.52 -9.37
C LYS A 110 6.31 -2.66 -10.87
N LYS A 111 5.38 -3.52 -11.28
CA LYS A 111 4.99 -3.64 -12.70
C LYS A 111 4.45 -2.32 -13.23
N ALA A 112 3.56 -1.67 -12.46
CA ALA A 112 2.92 -0.43 -12.85
C ALA A 112 3.91 0.73 -13.07
N ASP A 113 4.88 0.89 -12.17
CA ASP A 113 5.83 2.01 -12.16
C ASP A 113 7.06 1.77 -13.05
N TYR A 114 7.55 0.52 -13.13
CA TYR A 114 8.88 0.24 -13.69
C TYR A 114 8.87 -0.59 -14.98
N ASP A 115 7.73 -1.19 -15.36
CA ASP A 115 7.62 -1.94 -16.61
C ASP A 115 6.77 -1.18 -17.63
N PRO A 116 7.36 -0.25 -18.42
CA PRO A 116 6.61 0.67 -19.29
C PRO A 116 5.84 -0.03 -20.42
N PHE A 117 6.28 -1.22 -20.81
CA PHE A 117 5.65 -2.01 -21.88
C PHE A 117 4.68 -3.08 -21.36
N TYR A 118 4.55 -3.21 -20.03
CA TYR A 118 3.57 -4.11 -19.44
C TYR A 118 2.18 -3.52 -19.58
N ASN A 119 1.26 -4.30 -20.15
CA ASN A 119 -0.15 -3.94 -20.21
C ASN A 119 -0.82 -4.32 -18.89
N ILE A 120 -1.34 -3.32 -18.19
CA ILE A 120 -2.01 -3.50 -16.90
C ILE A 120 -3.47 -3.83 -17.17
N SER A 121 -3.90 -5.01 -16.76
CA SER A 121 -5.30 -5.40 -16.92
C SER A 121 -6.21 -4.74 -15.88
N GLU A 122 -7.50 -4.62 -16.20
CA GLU A 122 -8.50 -4.19 -15.21
C GLU A 122 -8.58 -5.16 -14.02
N GLY A 123 -8.36 -6.46 -14.25
CA GLY A 123 -8.26 -7.45 -13.17
C GLY A 123 -7.11 -7.16 -12.19
N GLU A 124 -5.95 -6.73 -12.69
CA GLU A 124 -4.83 -6.33 -11.80
C GLU A 124 -5.13 -5.04 -11.02
N LEU A 125 -5.89 -4.12 -11.61
CA LEU A 125 -6.38 -2.93 -10.93
C LEU A 125 -7.37 -3.30 -9.81
N ASP A 126 -8.33 -4.18 -10.11
CA ASP A 126 -9.31 -4.69 -9.17
C ASP A 126 -8.65 -5.44 -8.01
N ASP A 127 -7.67 -6.29 -8.33
CA ASP A 127 -6.85 -6.99 -7.33
C ASP A 127 -6.13 -6.00 -6.42
N ALA A 128 -5.52 -4.94 -6.97
CA ALA A 128 -4.87 -3.91 -6.16
C ALA A 128 -5.85 -3.21 -5.21
N MET A 129 -7.04 -2.84 -5.70
CA MET A 129 -8.08 -2.23 -4.87
C MET A 129 -8.52 -3.19 -3.76
N TYR A 130 -8.81 -4.44 -4.11
CA TYR A 130 -9.21 -5.48 -3.16
C TYR A 130 -8.16 -5.71 -2.08
N LEU A 131 -6.89 -5.84 -2.45
CA LEU A 131 -5.78 -6.05 -1.50
C LEU A 131 -5.65 -4.88 -0.51
N MET A 132 -5.73 -3.63 -1.01
CA MET A 132 -5.72 -2.45 -0.15
C MET A 132 -6.88 -2.50 0.84
N GLU A 133 -8.10 -2.72 0.37
CA GLU A 133 -9.28 -2.78 1.24
C GLU A 133 -9.19 -3.90 2.28
N GLN A 134 -8.68 -5.08 1.91
CA GLN A 134 -8.49 -6.17 2.85
C GLN A 134 -7.43 -5.84 3.92
N ILE A 135 -6.35 -5.14 3.57
CA ILE A 135 -5.38 -4.66 4.56
C ILE A 135 -6.04 -3.69 5.54
N PHE A 136 -6.77 -2.71 5.01
CA PHE A 136 -7.50 -1.75 5.85
C PHE A 136 -8.51 -2.46 6.76
N LYS A 137 -9.25 -3.43 6.24
CA LYS A 137 -10.21 -4.24 7.00
C LYS A 137 -9.55 -5.15 8.03
N THR A 138 -8.36 -5.69 7.76
CA THR A 138 -7.68 -6.62 8.68
C THR A 138 -7.07 -5.86 9.87
N LEU A 139 -6.53 -4.67 9.61
CA LEU A 139 -5.90 -3.84 10.64
C LEU A 139 -6.88 -2.90 11.36
N LYS A 140 -8.03 -2.59 10.73
CA LYS A 140 -9.21 -2.11 11.44
C LYS A 140 -9.77 -3.27 12.26
N ILE A 141 -9.48 -3.26 13.55
CA ILE A 141 -10.31 -3.97 14.53
C ILE A 141 -11.63 -3.21 14.67
#